data_AF-A0A5C6PKB7-F1
#
_entry.id   AF-A0A5C6PKB7-F1
#
_cell.length_a   1.000
_cell.length_b   1.000
_cell.length_c   1.000
_cell.angle_alpha   90.00
_cell.angle_beta   90.00
_cell.angle_gamma   90.00
#
_symmetry.space_group_name_H-M   'P 1'
#
loop_
_entity.id
_entity.type
_entity.pdbx_description
1 polymer ?
#
loop_
_entity_poly.entity_id
_entity_poly.type
_entity_poly.pdbx_seq_one_letter_code
_entity_poly.pdbx_strand_id
1 'polypeptide(L)'
;MNEEAEARVTLGSPPPCSGQEMGQLWFNGLRKDLHICDGLMWTTLLQKTERLDYVEDYQDLYTSSETFDIEVFSIPFEGLFMATANRGSWYGSAVYKWRNGSFQLYQNISTREARAWKHFTINSKVQFYVFRYFSFLFICNIFAIIFYSH
;
A
#
# COMPACT_ATOMS: atom_id res chain seq x y z
N MET A 1 24.68 -13.04 28.89
CA MET A 1 25.76 -12.33 28.18
C MET A 1 25.09 -11.77 26.95
N ASN A 2 24.89 -10.45 26.90
CA ASN A 2 24.21 -9.80 25.78
C ASN A 2 25.20 -9.77 24.60
N GLU A 3 24.99 -10.61 23.60
CA GLU A 3 25.70 -10.54 22.33
C GLU A 3 25.01 -9.48 21.46
N GLU A 4 25.24 -8.22 21.78
CA GLU A 4 24.87 -7.13 20.88
C GLU A 4 25.93 -7.07 19.77
N ALA A 5 25.53 -7.37 18.54
CA ALA A 5 26.40 -7.21 17.38
C ALA A 5 26.67 -5.71 17.18
N GLU A 6 27.89 -5.25 17.48
CA GLU A 6 28.32 -3.88 17.21
C GLU A 6 28.44 -3.67 15.70
N ALA A 7 27.55 -2.85 15.14
CA ALA A 7 27.64 -2.38 13.77
C ALA A 7 28.36 -1.03 13.72
N ARG A 8 29.41 -0.92 12.89
CA ARG A 8 30.13 0.33 12.65
C ARG A 8 29.52 1.09 11.48
N VAL A 9 29.34 2.40 11.62
CA VAL A 9 28.75 3.26 10.59
C VAL A 9 29.76 4.29 10.12
N THR A 10 30.05 4.32 8.82
CA THR A 10 30.86 5.39 8.20
C THR A 10 30.17 5.98 6.98
N LEU A 11 30.39 7.26 6.74
CA LEU A 11 29.86 7.98 5.56
C LEU A 11 30.82 7.87 4.36
N GLY A 12 31.62 6.81 4.22
CA GLY A 12 32.68 6.82 3.21
C GLY A 12 33.49 5.53 3.16
N SER A 13 34.81 5.66 3.27
CA SER A 13 35.73 4.52 3.20
C SER A 13 35.47 3.52 4.32
N PRO A 14 35.51 2.21 4.03
CA PRO A 14 35.39 1.19 5.04
C PRO A 14 36.58 1.25 6.02
N PRO A 15 36.37 0.87 7.30
CA PRO A 15 37.48 0.57 8.19
C PRO A 15 38.30 -0.62 7.65
N PRO A 16 39.55 -0.81 8.09
CA PRO A 16 40.31 -2.00 7.73
C PRO A 16 39.56 -3.25 8.22
N CYS A 17 39.49 -4.27 7.36
CA CYS A 17 39.00 -5.60 7.72
C CYS A 17 40.21 -6.53 7.83
N SER A 18 40.38 -7.12 9.01
CA SER A 18 41.40 -8.12 9.30
C SER A 18 40.81 -9.20 10.20
N GLY A 19 41.63 -10.16 10.62
CA GLY A 19 41.20 -11.21 11.55
C GLY A 19 40.63 -10.68 12.88
N GLN A 20 40.98 -9.45 13.30
CA GLN A 20 40.40 -8.83 14.49
C GLN A 20 38.94 -8.36 14.29
N GLU A 21 38.58 -8.01 13.06
CA GLU A 21 37.25 -7.51 12.68
C GLU A 21 36.36 -8.60 12.06
N MET A 22 36.84 -9.85 11.97
CA MET A 22 36.07 -10.95 11.39
C MET A 22 34.69 -11.09 12.05
N GLY A 23 33.64 -11.12 11.23
CA GLY A 23 32.24 -11.20 11.67
C GLY A 23 31.61 -9.86 12.07
N GLN A 24 32.36 -8.75 12.09
CA GLN A 24 31.79 -7.43 12.33
C GLN A 24 30.95 -6.97 11.13
N LEU A 25 29.93 -6.15 11.43
CA LEU A 25 29.07 -5.51 10.45
C LEU A 25 29.51 -4.07 10.22
N TRP A 26 29.55 -3.67 8.95
CA TRP A 26 29.79 -2.29 8.54
C TRP A 26 28.67 -1.79 7.65
N PHE A 27 28.09 -0.65 8.01
CA PHE A 27 27.05 0.02 7.22
C PHE A 27 27.62 1.29 6.58
N ASN A 28 27.56 1.38 5.26
CA ASN A 28 27.91 2.58 4.53
C ASN A 28 26.71 3.54 4.50
N GLY A 29 26.80 4.66 5.21
CA GLY A 29 25.70 5.62 5.26
C GLY A 29 25.42 6.33 3.92
N LEU A 30 26.42 6.45 3.03
CA LEU A 30 26.25 7.08 1.71
C LEU A 30 25.51 6.16 0.74
N ARG A 31 26.01 4.92 0.60
CA ARG A 31 25.44 3.94 -0.34
C ARG A 31 24.27 3.16 0.23
N LYS A 32 24.05 3.26 1.54
CA LYS A 32 23.02 2.52 2.29
C LYS A 32 23.14 1.01 2.07
N ASP A 33 24.37 0.50 2.01
CA ASP A 33 24.67 -0.92 1.91
C ASP A 33 25.32 -1.45 3.21
N LEU A 34 25.05 -2.72 3.51
CA LEU A 34 25.53 -3.44 4.68
C LEU A 34 26.52 -4.51 4.25
N HIS A 35 27.67 -4.56 4.92
CA HIS A 35 28.76 -5.49 4.65
C HIS A 35 29.17 -6.26 5.91
N ILE A 36 29.78 -7.42 5.74
CA ILE A 36 30.39 -8.25 6.78
C ILE A 36 31.87 -8.47 6.48
N CYS A 37 32.73 -8.42 7.50
CA CYS A 37 34.15 -8.72 7.36
C CYS A 37 34.38 -10.23 7.44
N ASP A 38 35.01 -10.82 6.42
CA ASP A 38 35.36 -12.25 6.40
C ASP A 38 36.74 -12.57 7.00
N GLY A 39 37.43 -11.54 7.51
CA GLY A 39 38.79 -11.61 8.04
C GLY A 39 39.87 -11.14 7.06
N LEU A 40 39.52 -10.93 5.80
CA LEU A 40 40.41 -10.40 4.75
C LEU A 40 39.82 -9.16 4.07
N MET A 41 38.51 -9.15 3.84
CA MET A 41 37.80 -8.07 3.17
C MET A 41 36.33 -7.93 3.59
N TRP A 42 35.75 -6.79 3.25
CA TRP A 42 34.33 -6.52 3.43
C TRP A 42 33.52 -7.13 2.26
N THR A 43 32.58 -8.00 2.59
CA THR A 43 31.64 -8.63 1.66
C THR A 43 30.24 -8.05 1.84
N THR A 44 29.56 -7.68 0.75
CA THR A 44 28.21 -7.11 0.80
C THR A 44 27.17 -8.15 1.17
N LEU A 45 26.40 -7.88 2.24
CA LEU A 45 25.27 -8.71 2.68
C LEU A 45 23.93 -8.18 2.17
N LEU A 46 23.73 -6.86 2.24
CA LEU A 46 22.53 -6.20 1.77
C LEU A 46 22.94 -4.96 0.99
N GLN A 47 22.60 -4.95 -0.28
CA GLN A 47 22.64 -3.74 -1.09
C GLN A 47 21.22 -3.19 -1.14
N LYS A 48 21.06 -1.88 -0.94
CA LYS A 48 19.79 -1.22 -1.21
C LYS A 48 19.44 -1.48 -2.68
N THR A 49 18.44 -2.33 -2.92
CA THR A 49 17.76 -2.36 -4.21
C THR A 49 17.16 -0.98 -4.40
N GLU A 50 17.49 -0.32 -5.51
CA GLU A 50 16.84 0.93 -5.87
C GLU A 50 15.34 0.66 -5.97
N ARG A 51 14.59 1.16 -4.99
CA ARG A 51 13.15 1.37 -5.17
C ARG A 51 13.03 2.21 -6.44
N LEU A 52 12.21 1.74 -7.37
CA LEU A 52 11.91 2.43 -8.63
C LEU A 52 11.80 3.93 -8.36
N ASP A 53 12.82 4.66 -8.76
CA ASP A 53 13.05 6.08 -8.48
C ASP A 53 12.07 6.99 -9.25
N TYR A 54 11.25 6.38 -10.10
CA TYR A 54 10.14 6.99 -10.81
C TYR A 54 8.77 6.84 -10.12
N VAL A 55 8.69 6.15 -8.96
CA VAL A 55 7.44 6.02 -8.20
C VAL A 55 7.50 6.88 -6.94
N GLU A 56 6.79 7.99 -6.98
CA GLU A 56 6.63 8.89 -5.83
C GLU A 56 5.48 8.43 -4.93
N ASP A 57 5.71 8.48 -3.62
CA ASP A 57 4.67 8.30 -2.63
C ASP A 57 3.85 9.59 -2.54
N TYR A 58 2.56 9.52 -2.89
CA TYR A 58 1.72 10.70 -3.04
C TYR A 58 0.82 10.96 -1.83
N GLN A 59 0.17 9.92 -1.31
CA GLN A 59 -0.83 10.03 -0.25
C GLN A 59 -1.06 8.69 0.44
N ASP A 60 -1.10 8.72 1.77
CA ASP A 60 -1.60 7.63 2.59
C ASP A 60 -3.12 7.74 2.80
N LEU A 61 -3.82 6.61 2.61
CA LEU A 61 -5.26 6.50 2.84
C LEU A 61 -5.56 5.37 3.82
N TYR A 62 -6.07 5.75 4.99
CA TYR A 62 -6.44 4.80 6.03
C TYR A 62 -7.90 4.37 5.87
N THR A 63 -8.10 3.07 5.79
CA THR A 63 -9.43 2.43 5.82
C THR A 63 -9.71 1.85 7.21
N SER A 64 -10.98 1.70 7.54
CA SER A 64 -11.44 1.22 8.84
C SER A 64 -11.23 -0.28 9.09
N SER A 65 -10.80 -1.04 8.08
CA SER A 65 -10.51 -2.48 8.17
C SER A 65 -9.64 -2.93 7.00
N GLU A 66 -9.28 -4.22 6.96
CA GLU A 66 -8.70 -4.88 5.78
C GLU A 66 -9.44 -4.49 4.50
N THR A 67 -8.67 -4.03 3.50
CA THR A 67 -9.15 -3.66 2.17
C THR A 67 -8.78 -4.77 1.19
N PHE A 68 -9.77 -5.38 0.57
CA PHE A 68 -9.56 -6.46 -0.40
C PHE A 68 -9.36 -5.95 -1.82
N ASP A 69 -9.95 -4.82 -2.16
CA ASP A 69 -9.92 -4.25 -3.50
C ASP A 69 -10.05 -2.73 -3.44
N ILE A 70 -9.50 -2.05 -4.44
CA ILE A 70 -9.59 -0.61 -4.61
C ILE A 70 -9.90 -0.33 -6.08
N GLU A 71 -10.98 0.40 -6.33
CA GLU A 71 -11.31 0.84 -7.69
C GLU A 71 -11.31 2.35 -7.78
N VAL A 72 -10.56 2.88 -8.75
CA VAL A 72 -10.54 4.30 -9.10
C VAL A 72 -11.38 4.51 -10.36
N PHE A 73 -12.28 5.49 -10.33
CA PHE A 73 -13.20 5.76 -11.43
C PHE A 73 -13.56 7.24 -11.51
N SER A 74 -13.92 7.69 -12.72
CA SER A 74 -14.37 9.05 -12.97
C SER A 74 -15.87 9.08 -13.22
N ILE A 75 -16.57 10.01 -12.58
CA ILE A 75 -17.97 10.33 -12.86
C ILE A 75 -17.99 11.65 -13.66
N PRO A 76 -18.61 11.68 -14.86
CA PRO A 76 -18.74 12.90 -15.65
C PRO A 76 -19.33 14.05 -14.82
N PHE A 77 -18.77 15.25 -14.95
CA PHE A 77 -19.15 16.48 -14.23
C PHE A 77 -18.93 16.47 -12.71
N GLU A 78 -18.78 15.30 -12.08
CA GLU A 78 -18.57 15.15 -10.65
C GLU A 78 -17.09 15.04 -10.27
N GLY A 79 -16.26 14.36 -11.08
CA GLY A 79 -14.83 14.23 -10.88
C GLY A 79 -14.35 12.79 -10.63
N LEU A 80 -13.16 12.67 -10.04
CA LEU A 80 -12.49 11.39 -9.78
C LEU A 80 -12.85 10.88 -8.38
N PHE A 81 -13.09 9.58 -8.28
CA PHE A 81 -13.44 8.87 -7.06
C PHE A 81 -12.63 7.60 -6.91
N MET A 82 -12.57 7.11 -5.69
CA MET A 82 -11.97 5.84 -5.34
C MET A 82 -12.86 5.12 -4.33
N ALA A 83 -13.18 3.85 -4.57
CA ALA A 83 -13.93 3.00 -3.65
C ALA A 83 -13.03 1.87 -3.12
N THR A 84 -13.15 1.57 -1.82
CA THR A 84 -12.38 0.49 -1.17
C THR A 84 -13.32 -0.63 -0.76
N ALA A 85 -12.98 -1.89 -1.06
CA ALA A 85 -13.76 -3.06 -0.64
C ALA A 85 -13.29 -3.50 0.74
N ASN A 86 -13.93 -3.00 1.78
CA ASN A 86 -13.52 -3.25 3.15
C ASN A 86 -14.22 -4.48 3.73
N ARG A 87 -13.48 -5.29 4.49
CA ARG A 87 -14.01 -6.47 5.19
C ARG A 87 -15.02 -6.10 6.28
N GLY A 88 -14.71 -5.06 7.05
CA GLY A 88 -15.42 -4.71 8.28
C GLY A 88 -16.86 -4.28 8.04
N SER A 89 -17.80 -4.96 8.70
CA SER A 89 -19.24 -4.69 8.56
C SER A 89 -19.74 -3.46 9.30
N TRP A 90 -19.04 -3.03 10.36
CA TRP A 90 -19.46 -1.92 11.23
C TRP A 90 -19.29 -0.55 10.55
N TYR A 91 -18.14 -0.33 9.92
CA TYR A 91 -17.81 0.91 9.22
C TYR A 91 -18.02 0.80 7.70
N GLY A 92 -18.05 -0.42 7.17
CA GLY A 92 -18.26 -0.67 5.75
C GLY A 92 -17.10 -0.23 4.86
N SER A 93 -17.40 -0.06 3.59
CA SER A 93 -16.50 0.35 2.52
C SER A 93 -16.42 1.86 2.40
N ALA A 94 -15.21 2.40 2.24
CA ALA A 94 -15.01 3.85 2.11
C ALA A 94 -15.02 4.27 0.64
N VAL A 95 -15.66 5.40 0.36
CA VAL A 95 -15.58 6.08 -0.93
C VAL A 95 -14.94 7.44 -0.71
N TYR A 96 -13.91 7.71 -1.50
CA TYR A 96 -13.15 8.95 -1.51
C TYR A 96 -13.44 9.72 -2.79
N LYS A 97 -13.46 11.06 -2.71
CA LYS A 97 -13.56 11.96 -3.86
C LYS A 97 -12.27 12.76 -3.96
N TRP A 98 -11.73 12.88 -5.17
CA TRP A 98 -10.58 13.73 -5.44
C TRP A 98 -10.98 15.20 -5.34
N ARG A 99 -10.37 15.91 -4.40
CA ARG A 99 -10.61 17.34 -4.15
C ARG A 99 -9.30 18.00 -3.74
N ASN A 100 -9.01 19.17 -4.31
CA ASN A 100 -7.86 19.99 -3.94
C ASN A 100 -6.52 19.23 -3.99
N GLY A 101 -6.35 18.34 -4.96
CA GLY A 101 -5.11 17.56 -5.13
C GLY A 101 -4.97 16.36 -4.20
N SER A 102 -6.04 15.85 -3.58
CA SER A 102 -5.97 14.61 -2.81
C SER A 102 -7.30 13.88 -2.76
N PHE A 103 -7.26 12.57 -2.47
CA PHE A 103 -8.45 11.82 -2.14
C PHE A 103 -8.91 12.15 -0.72
N GLN A 104 -10.14 12.61 -0.60
CA GLN A 104 -10.77 12.94 0.68
C GLN A 104 -11.97 12.02 0.89
N LEU A 105 -12.18 11.55 2.13
CA LEU A 105 -13.32 10.69 2.45
C LEU A 105 -14.62 11.42 2.07
N TYR A 106 -15.39 10.81 1.18
CA TYR A 106 -16.67 11.35 0.71
C TYR A 106 -17.82 10.74 1.50
N GLN A 107 -17.87 9.41 1.60
CA GLN A 107 -18.85 8.69 2.40
C GLN A 107 -18.36 7.28 2.73
N ASN A 108 -18.97 6.67 3.74
CA ASN A 108 -18.87 5.23 3.99
C ASN A 108 -20.17 4.56 3.53
N ILE A 109 -20.05 3.39 2.92
CA ILE A 109 -21.18 2.55 2.55
C ILE A 109 -21.14 1.29 3.41
N SER A 110 -22.24 1.03 4.11
CA SER A 110 -22.37 -0.20 4.88
C SER A 110 -22.35 -1.39 3.93
N THR A 111 -21.24 -2.11 3.94
CA THR A 111 -21.03 -3.35 3.20
C THR A 111 -20.62 -4.43 4.18
N ARG A 112 -21.08 -5.67 3.99
CA ARG A 112 -20.63 -6.82 4.79
C ARG A 112 -19.68 -7.65 3.95
N GLU A 113 -18.39 -7.59 4.26
CA GLU A 113 -17.35 -8.38 3.59
C GLU A 113 -17.28 -8.15 2.08
N ALA A 114 -17.26 -6.89 1.65
CA ALA A 114 -17.09 -6.56 0.23
C ALA A 114 -15.74 -7.11 -0.26
N ARG A 115 -15.73 -7.77 -1.42
CA ARG A 115 -14.50 -8.37 -1.99
C ARG A 115 -13.98 -7.64 -3.20
N ALA A 116 -14.85 -6.99 -3.96
CA ALA A 116 -14.49 -6.31 -5.19
C ALA A 116 -15.49 -5.20 -5.54
N TRP A 117 -14.99 -4.19 -6.24
CA TRP A 117 -15.77 -3.13 -6.88
C TRP A 117 -15.67 -3.25 -8.41
N LYS A 118 -16.76 -2.92 -9.12
CA LYS A 118 -16.69 -2.64 -10.55
C LYS A 118 -17.55 -1.45 -10.96
N HIS A 119 -16.90 -0.48 -11.60
CA HIS A 119 -17.49 0.66 -12.28
C HIS A 119 -17.88 0.31 -13.70
N PHE A 120 -19.07 0.72 -14.10
CA PHE A 120 -19.52 0.69 -15.48
C PHE A 120 -20.58 1.77 -15.71
N THR A 121 -20.94 2.01 -16.96
CA THR A 121 -21.97 2.98 -17.34
C THR A 121 -23.02 2.27 -18.18
N ILE A 122 -24.30 2.44 -17.86
CA ILE A 122 -25.41 1.91 -18.67
C ILE A 122 -26.23 3.09 -19.17
N ASN A 123 -26.39 3.21 -20.49
CA ASN A 123 -27.26 4.21 -21.13
C ASN A 123 -27.06 5.64 -20.58
N SER A 124 -25.79 6.11 -20.49
CA SER A 124 -25.37 7.42 -19.93
C SER A 124 -25.65 7.65 -18.43
N LYS A 125 -26.05 6.62 -17.68
CA LYS A 125 -26.13 6.64 -16.21
C LYS A 125 -24.99 5.82 -15.63
N VAL A 126 -24.27 6.41 -14.68
CA VAL A 126 -23.18 5.75 -13.98
C VAL A 126 -23.74 4.81 -12.91
N GLN A 127 -23.28 3.55 -12.89
CA GLN A 127 -23.71 2.53 -11.94
C GLN A 127 -22.50 1.70 -11.47
N PHE A 128 -22.57 1.17 -10.24
CA PHE A 128 -21.54 0.32 -9.65
C PHE A 128 -22.14 -0.96 -9.08
N TYR A 129 -21.40 -2.06 -9.14
CA TYR A 129 -21.76 -3.33 -8.51
C TYR A 129 -20.68 -3.74 -7.51
N VAL A 130 -21.12 -4.19 -6.33
CA VAL A 130 -20.26 -4.88 -5.35
C VAL A 130 -20.48 -6.37 -5.47
N PHE A 131 -19.40 -7.13 -5.62
CA PHE A 131 -19.48 -8.59 -5.64
C PHE A 131 -19.17 -9.17 -4.25
N ARG A 132 -20.08 -10.01 -3.74
CA ARG A 132 -19.86 -10.88 -2.58
C ARG A 132 -19.87 -12.34 -3.06
N TYR A 133 -18.75 -13.03 -2.93
CA TYR A 133 -18.73 -14.49 -3.07
C TYR A 133 -19.01 -15.12 -1.70
N PHE A 134 -20.21 -15.68 -1.53
CA PHE A 134 -20.50 -16.63 -0.44
C PHE A 134 -21.10 -17.88 -1.07
N SER A 135 -20.48 -19.02 -0.80
CA SER A 135 -20.90 -20.32 -1.30
C SER A 135 -22.26 -20.72 -0.71
N PHE A 136 -23.06 -21.37 -1.56
CA PHE A 136 -24.39 -21.97 -1.34
C PHE A 136 -25.63 -21.04 -1.22
N LEU A 137 -26.51 -21.23 -2.21
CA LEU A 137 -27.88 -20.73 -2.42
C LEU A 137 -28.08 -19.22 -2.59
N PHE A 138 -28.53 -18.87 -3.81
CA PHE A 138 -29.29 -17.68 -4.21
C PHE A 138 -29.66 -16.72 -3.06
N ILE A 139 -28.84 -15.66 -2.88
CA ILE A 139 -29.21 -14.24 -2.88
C ILE A 139 -27.89 -13.47 -3.03
N CYS A 140 -27.61 -12.98 -4.24
CA CYS A 140 -26.59 -11.98 -4.46
C CYS A 140 -27.16 -10.65 -3.92
N ASN A 141 -26.87 -10.30 -2.67
CA ASN A 141 -27.21 -8.96 -2.15
C ASN A 141 -26.27 -7.95 -2.82
N ILE A 142 -26.63 -7.55 -4.04
CA ILE A 142 -25.98 -6.48 -4.79
C ILE A 142 -26.39 -5.18 -4.09
N PHE A 143 -25.48 -4.59 -3.33
CA PHE A 143 -25.60 -3.18 -2.97
C PHE A 143 -25.01 -2.36 -4.13
N ALA A 144 -25.87 -1.69 -4.89
CA ALA A 144 -25.50 -0.71 -5.90
C ALA A 144 -25.51 0.68 -5.27
N ILE A 145 -24.46 1.48 -5.50
CA ILE A 145 -24.48 2.91 -5.17
C ILE A 145 -24.77 3.65 -6.46
N ILE A 146 -25.92 4.30 -6.53
CA ILE A 146 -26.30 5.17 -7.64
C ILE A 146 -25.95 6.59 -7.22
N PHE A 147 -24.99 7.20 -7.91
CA PHE A 147 -24.78 8.65 -7.81
C PHE A 147 -25.77 9.31 -8.78
N TYR A 148 -26.66 10.14 -8.24
CA TYR A 148 -27.46 11.06 -9.05
C TYR A 148 -26.67 12.37 -9.19
N SER A 149 -26.38 12.80 -10.42
CA SER A 149 -26.09 14.21 -10.67
C SER A 149 -27.43 14.93 -10.72
N HIS A 150 -27.61 15.97 -9.90
CA HIS A 150 -28.71 16.92 -10.07
C HIS A 150 -28.40 17.90 -11.20
#